data_AF-A0A485L806-F1
#
_entry.id   AF-A0A485L806-F1
#
_cell.length_a   1.000
_cell.length_b   1.000
_cell.length_c   1.000
_cell.angle_alpha   90.00
_cell.angle_beta   90.00
_cell.angle_gamma   90.00
#
_symmetry.space_group_name_H-M   'P 1'
#
loop_
_entity.id
_entity.type
_entity.pdbx_description
1 polymer ?
#
loop_
_entity_poly.entity_id
_entity_poly.type
_entity_poly.pdbx_seq_one_letter_code
_entity_poly.pdbx_strand_id
1 'polypeptide(L)'
;MVSPVNRVTYTLFRGPNHRWCISYIQDLGKIGTSSDVDFYTRLSPGIDPMPPQEGWRPWPLNAEAILPAPVVSPITTPSPVENAANDNVGAVRTEGADAAHAPRLTVDERVMP
;
A
#
# COMPACT_ATOMS: atom_id res chain seq x y z
N MET A 1 0.66 0.75 -4.91
CA MET A 1 -0.67 1.40 -4.89
C MET A 1 -0.83 2.14 -6.21
N VAL A 2 -1.92 2.00 -6.95
CA VAL A 2 -2.06 2.64 -8.28
C VAL A 2 -3.19 3.66 -8.20
N SER A 3 -2.93 4.92 -8.57
CA SER A 3 -4.01 5.92 -8.63
C SER A 3 -4.97 5.58 -9.77
N PRO A 4 -6.29 5.58 -9.52
CA PRO A 4 -7.29 5.28 -10.54
C PRO A 4 -7.40 6.37 -11.61
N VAL A 5 -6.93 7.59 -11.31
CA VAL A 5 -7.08 8.77 -12.18
C VAL A 5 -6.03 8.79 -13.28
N ASN A 6 -4.75 8.72 -12.88
CA ASN A 6 -3.61 8.88 -13.79
C ASN A 6 -2.82 7.58 -14.01
N ARG A 7 -3.24 6.47 -13.39
CA ARG A 7 -2.57 5.16 -13.40
C ARG A 7 -1.11 5.18 -12.91
N VAL A 8 -0.71 6.22 -12.19
CA VAL A 8 0.60 6.30 -11.57
C VAL A 8 0.66 5.30 -10.41
N THR A 9 1.73 4.52 -10.35
CA THR A 9 1.98 3.62 -9.23
C THR A 9 2.80 4.33 -8.17
N TYR A 10 2.20 4.52 -7.01
CA TYR A 10 2.83 5.02 -5.80
C TYR A 10 3.27 3.85 -4.91
N THR A 11 4.35 4.09 -4.21
CA THR A 11 4.92 3.20 -3.20
C THR A 11 4.60 3.75 -1.82
N LEU A 12 4.06 2.89 -0.97
CA LEU A 12 3.89 3.18 0.44
C LEU A 12 4.96 2.44 1.22
N PHE A 13 5.76 3.17 1.98
CA PHE A 13 6.84 2.57 2.76
C PHE A 13 7.04 3.29 4.09
N ARG A 14 7.76 2.61 4.99
CA ARG A 14 8.16 3.17 6.27
C ARG A 14 9.55 3.77 6.14
N GLY A 15 9.62 5.10 6.19
CA GLY A 15 10.84 5.88 6.19
C GLY A 15 11.44 6.04 7.59
N PRO A 16 12.53 6.84 7.70
CA PRO A 16 13.19 7.11 8.98
C PRO A 16 12.26 7.86 9.96
N ASN A 17 12.61 7.82 11.25
CA ASN A 17 11.86 8.50 12.33
C ASN A 17 10.39 8.05 12.46
N HIS A 18 10.13 6.76 12.25
CA HIS A 18 8.80 6.16 12.36
C HIS A 18 7.76 6.86 11.47
N ARG A 19 8.17 7.28 10.28
CA ARG A 19 7.32 8.00 9.33
C ARG A 19 6.85 7.08 8.24
N TRP A 20 5.57 7.14 7.90
CA TRP A 20 5.06 6.56 6.68
C TRP A 20 5.09 7.59 5.56
N CYS A 21 5.49 7.15 4.36
CA CYS A 21 5.60 7.97 3.16
C CYS A 21 4.80 7.35 2.01
N ILE A 22 4.06 8.18 1.29
CA ILE A 22 3.50 7.89 -0.03
C ILE A 22 4.35 8.63 -1.06
N SER A 23 5.04 7.87 -1.89
CA SER A 23 6.03 8.44 -2.81
C SER A 23 5.93 7.78 -4.19
N TYR A 24 6.27 8.55 -5.22
CA TYR A 24 6.51 7.99 -6.53
C TYR A 24 7.99 7.60 -6.63
N ILE A 25 8.24 6.32 -6.89
CA ILE A 25 9.59 5.73 -6.91
C ILE A 25 9.74 4.96 -8.21
N GLN A 26 10.67 5.41 -9.05
CA GLN A 26 10.94 4.76 -10.35
C GLN A 26 11.74 3.46 -10.18
N ASP A 27 12.69 3.44 -9.24
CA ASP A 27 13.56 2.31 -8.96
C ASP A 27 13.29 1.80 -7.53
N LEU A 28 12.54 0.69 -7.43
CA LEU A 28 12.20 0.08 -6.14
C LEU A 28 13.43 -0.46 -5.38
N GLY A 29 14.60 -0.58 -6.03
CA GLY A 29 15.86 -0.88 -5.37
C GLY A 29 16.45 0.29 -4.56
N LYS A 30 15.89 1.50 -4.70
CA LYS A 30 16.38 2.75 -4.09
C LYS A 30 15.34 3.44 -3.21
N ILE A 31 14.41 2.68 -2.64
CA ILE A 31 13.39 3.22 -1.72
C ILE A 31 14.05 3.87 -0.50
N GLY A 32 13.53 5.02 -0.10
CA GLY A 32 14.00 5.83 1.03
C GLY A 32 15.18 6.75 0.69
N THR A 33 15.42 7.02 -0.60
CA THR A 33 16.54 7.85 -1.05
C THR A 33 16.07 9.20 -1.59
N SER A 34 17.01 10.10 -1.86
CA SER A 34 16.70 11.40 -2.46
C SER A 34 16.18 11.32 -3.90
N SER A 35 16.16 10.13 -4.51
CA SER A 35 15.52 9.92 -5.82
C SER A 35 14.01 9.72 -5.73
N ASP A 36 13.48 9.53 -4.51
CA ASP A 36 12.06 9.39 -4.28
C ASP A 36 11.36 10.75 -4.43
N VAL A 37 10.20 10.75 -5.08
CA VAL A 37 9.31 11.92 -5.11
C VAL A 37 8.24 11.73 -4.05
N ASP A 38 8.46 12.31 -2.88
CA ASP A 38 7.53 12.22 -1.74
C ASP A 38 6.31 13.14 -1.95
N PHE A 39 5.10 12.59 -1.79
CA PHE A 39 3.85 13.35 -1.87
C PHE A 39 3.25 13.56 -0.49
N TYR A 40 3.12 12.50 0.31
CA TYR A 40 2.47 12.59 1.61
C TYR A 40 3.25 11.85 2.68
N THR A 41 3.20 12.40 3.90
CA THR A 41 3.86 11.83 5.07
C THR A 41 2.90 11.76 6.25
N ARG A 42 3.06 10.74 7.09
CA ARG A 42 2.43 10.67 8.41
C ARG A 42 3.42 10.12 9.42
N LEU A 43 3.62 10.85 10.52
CA LEU A 43 4.35 10.31 11.67
C LEU A 43 3.49 9.23 12.34
N SER A 44 4.08 8.07 12.61
CA SER A 44 3.49 7.03 13.45
C SER A 44 4.13 7.09 14.83
N PRO A 45 3.33 7.23 15.91
CA PRO A 45 3.84 7.30 17.27
C PRO A 45 4.35 5.95 17.83
N GLY A 46 4.34 4.86 17.04
CA GLY A 46 4.72 3.54 17.54
C GLY A 46 5.30 2.61 16.48
N ILE A 47 5.55 1.35 16.87
CA ILE A 47 6.03 0.26 15.99
C ILE A 47 4.85 -0.39 15.23
N ASP A 48 3.78 0.36 14.95
CA ASP A 48 2.64 -0.19 14.23
C ASP A 48 3.11 -0.70 12.85
N PRO A 49 2.92 -2.00 12.54
CA PRO A 49 3.27 -2.55 11.24
C PRO A 49 2.35 -2.04 10.13
N MET A 50 1.18 -1.48 10.46
CA MET A 50 0.21 -1.00 9.49
C MET A 50 0.34 0.51 9.23
N PRO A 51 0.14 0.94 7.98
CA PRO A 51 0.08 2.34 7.66
C PRO A 51 -1.20 2.98 8.23
N PRO A 52 -1.14 4.26 8.64
CA PRO A 52 -2.30 4.98 9.11
C PRO A 52 -3.28 5.21 7.96
N GLN A 53 -4.57 5.03 8.23
CA GLN A 53 -5.62 5.24 7.24
C GLN A 53 -5.77 6.71 6.85
N GLU A 54 -5.63 7.63 7.82
CA GLU A 54 -5.91 9.05 7.68
C GLU A 54 -4.85 9.97 8.31
N GLY A 55 -5.03 11.28 8.10
CA GLY A 55 -4.21 12.33 8.70
C GLY A 55 -2.88 12.58 7.99
N TRP A 56 -2.70 12.03 6.80
CA TRP A 56 -1.58 12.31 5.89
C TRP A 56 -1.39 13.82 5.70
N ARG A 57 -0.13 14.25 5.67
CA ARG A 57 0.25 15.66 5.45
C ARG A 57 1.00 15.76 4.13
N PRO A 58 0.73 16.78 3.31
CA PRO A 58 1.50 17.00 2.08
C PRO A 58 2.97 17.23 2.41
N TRP A 59 3.84 16.73 1.54
CA TRP A 59 5.27 16.92 1.69
C TRP A 59 5.63 18.38 1.36
N PRO A 60 6.23 19.13 2.31
CA PRO A 60 6.43 20.57 2.12
C PRO A 60 7.29 20.96 0.91
N LEU A 61 8.13 20.03 0.43
CA LEU A 61 9.04 20.26 -0.69
C LEU A 61 8.42 19.86 -2.05
N ASN A 62 7.23 19.30 -2.05
CA ASN A 62 6.54 18.89 -3.27
C ASN A 62 5.26 19.72 -3.45
N ALA A 63 5.29 20.68 -4.38
CA ALA A 63 4.14 21.55 -4.66
C ALA A 63 2.95 20.82 -5.29
N GLU A 64 3.17 19.62 -5.84
CA GLU A 64 2.10 18.78 -6.39
C GLU A 64 1.33 18.03 -5.28
N ALA A 65 1.86 17.99 -4.05
CA ALA A 65 1.17 17.43 -2.90
C ALA A 65 0.09 18.39 -2.40
N ILE A 66 -1.11 18.25 -2.95
CA ILE A 66 -2.26 19.09 -2.61
C ILE A 66 -3.19 18.43 -1.60
N LEU A 67 -4.02 19.25 -0.95
CA LEU A 67 -5.14 18.78 -0.13
C LEU A 67 -6.40 18.63 -1.00
N PRO A 68 -7.36 17.75 -0.63
CA PRO A 68 -7.33 16.88 0.55
C PRO A 68 -6.30 15.75 0.42
N ALA A 69 -5.71 15.36 1.55
CA ALA A 69 -4.75 14.25 1.55
C ALA A 69 -5.47 12.91 1.32
N PRO A 70 -4.79 11.90 0.75
CA PRO A 70 -5.40 10.62 0.43
C PRO A 70 -5.81 9.84 1.68
N VAL A 71 -6.82 8.99 1.54
CA VAL A 71 -7.16 7.95 2.51
C VAL A 71 -6.56 6.63 2.05
N VAL A 72 -5.81 5.97 2.94
CA VAL A 72 -5.17 4.68 2.66
C VAL A 72 -5.99 3.57 3.29
N SER A 73 -6.33 2.52 2.54
CA SER A 73 -7.05 1.36 3.09
C SER A 73 -6.40 0.05 2.66
N PRO A 74 -6.12 -0.88 3.60
CA PRO A 74 -5.68 -2.23 3.27
C PRO A 74 -6.71 -2.92 2.37
N ILE A 75 -6.27 -3.51 1.28
CA ILE A 75 -7.11 -4.43 0.53
C ILE A 75 -6.94 -5.79 1.19
N THR A 76 -7.96 -6.21 1.93
CA THR A 76 -8.12 -7.63 2.23
C THR A 76 -8.63 -8.27 0.95
N THR A 77 -7.75 -8.88 0.16
CA THR A 77 -8.22 -9.80 -0.88
C THR A 77 -9.03 -10.89 -0.18
N PRO A 78 -10.33 -11.08 -0.48
CA PRO A 78 -11.04 -12.21 0.07
C PRO A 78 -10.31 -13.45 -0.41
N SER A 79 -9.85 -14.29 0.51
CA SER A 79 -9.38 -15.64 0.19
C SER A 79 -10.46 -16.30 -0.68
N PRO A 80 -10.10 -17.04 -1.74
CA PRO A 80 -11.09 -17.80 -2.49
C PRO A 80 -11.84 -18.67 -1.48
N VAL A 81 -13.13 -18.44 -1.31
CA VAL A 81 -13.98 -19.37 -0.58
C VAL A 81 -13.96 -20.67 -1.37
N GLU A 82 -13.20 -21.66 -0.88
CA GLU A 82 -13.30 -23.03 -1.32
C GLU A 82 -14.74 -23.47 -1.06
N ASN A 83 -15.58 -23.34 -2.08
CA ASN A 83 -16.85 -24.04 -2.11
C ASN A 83 -16.51 -25.53 -2.09
N ALA A 84 -16.54 -26.11 -0.88
CA ALA A 84 -16.51 -27.53 -0.65
C ALA A 84 -17.75 -28.15 -1.31
N ALA A 85 -17.64 -28.41 -2.61
CA ALA A 85 -18.41 -29.44 -3.27
C ALA A 85 -17.93 -30.76 -2.66
N ASN A 86 -18.81 -31.30 -1.84
CA ASN A 86 -18.74 -32.64 -1.30
C ASN A 86 -18.67 -33.69 -2.42
N ASP A 87 -17.92 -34.75 -2.08
CA ASP A 87 -17.94 -36.11 -2.61
C ASP A 87 -16.99 -36.50 -3.77
N ASN A 88 -16.04 -37.35 -3.35
CA ASN A 88 -15.40 -38.48 -4.04
C ASN A 88 -14.07 -38.36 -4.80
N VAL A 89 -13.06 -38.93 -4.10
CA VAL A 89 -11.93 -39.78 -4.55
C VAL A 89 -10.74 -39.12 -5.23
N GLY A 90 -9.61 -39.12 -4.53
CA GLY A 90 -8.27 -38.98 -5.12
C GLY A 90 -7.25 -38.40 -4.17
N ALA A 91 -6.66 -39.23 -3.30
CA ALA A 91 -5.45 -38.86 -2.58
C ALA A 91 -4.30 -38.58 -3.56
N VAL A 92 -3.53 -37.51 -3.35
CA VAL A 92 -2.06 -37.49 -3.38
C VAL A 92 -1.59 -36.18 -2.74
N ARG A 93 -0.70 -36.31 -1.75
CA ARG A 93 0.01 -35.22 -1.08
C ARG A 93 0.93 -34.50 -2.06
N THR A 94 1.03 -33.18 -2.00
CA THR A 94 2.33 -32.51 -2.19
C THR A 94 2.42 -31.29 -1.26
N GLU A 95 3.53 -31.22 -0.55
CA GLU A 95 3.91 -30.22 0.43
C GLU A 95 4.33 -28.90 -0.23
N GLY A 96 4.14 -27.80 0.51
CA GLY A 96 5.10 -26.70 0.60
C GLY A 96 5.22 -25.72 -0.58
N ALA A 97 4.71 -24.51 -0.41
CA ALA A 97 5.52 -23.29 -0.44
C ALA A 97 4.68 -22.08 0.00
N ASP A 98 5.00 -21.62 1.20
CA ASP A 98 4.64 -20.34 1.80
C ASP A 98 5.01 -19.19 0.85
N ALA A 99 4.01 -18.57 0.22
CA ALA A 99 4.17 -17.32 -0.51
C ALA A 99 3.50 -16.21 0.31
N ALA A 100 4.32 -15.52 1.11
CA ALA A 100 3.98 -14.34 1.88
C ALA A 100 3.13 -13.36 1.06
N HIS A 101 1.82 -13.33 1.35
CA HIS A 101 0.88 -12.39 0.75
C HIS A 101 1.04 -11.03 1.45
N ALA A 102 1.93 -10.19 0.93
CA ALA A 102 1.97 -8.79 1.32
C ALA A 102 0.66 -8.10 0.90
N PRO A 103 -0.05 -7.40 1.80
CA PRO A 103 -1.32 -6.76 1.48
C PRO A 103 -1.11 -5.66 0.44
N ARG A 104 -1.89 -5.70 -0.65
CA ARG A 104 -1.98 -4.58 -1.60
C ARG A 104 -2.89 -3.50 -0.99
N LEU A 105 -2.54 -2.23 -1.17
CA LEU A 105 -3.24 -1.07 -0.61
C LEU A 105 -3.81 -0.20 -1.74
N THR A 106 -5.03 0.31 -1.55
CA THR A 106 -5.70 1.27 -2.45
C THR A 106 -5.81 2.64 -1.80
N VAL A 107 -5.74 3.69 -2.64
CA VAL A 107 -6.05 5.06 -2.26
C VAL A 107 -7.32 5.49 -2.97
N ASP A 108 -8.29 5.95 -2.18
CA ASP A 108 -9.52 6.57 -2.66
C ASP A 108 -9.31 8.09 -2.63
N GLU A 109 -8.88 8.65 -3.77
CA GLU A 109 -8.89 10.09 -4.00
C GLU A 109 -10.28 10.44 -4.50
N ARG A 110 -11.19 10.80 -3.59
CA ARG A 110 -12.52 11.27 -3.99
C ARG A 110 -12.37 12.49 -4.89
N VAL A 111 -12.75 12.27 -6.14
CA VAL A 111 -12.87 13.23 -7.23
C VAL A 111 -13.63 14.47 -6.74
N MET A 112 -13.02 15.65 -6.91
CA MET A 112 -13.75 16.91 -6.94
C MET A 112 -13.81 17.39 -8.41
N PRO A 113 -14.96 17.97 -8.83
CA PRO A 113 -15.23 18.43 -10.20
C PRO A 113 -14.39 19.63 -10.64
#